data_AF-A0A261A195-F1
#
_entry.id   AF-A0A261A195-F1
#
_cell.length_a   1.000
_cell.length_b   1.000
_cell.length_c   1.000
_cell.angle_alpha   90.00
_cell.angle_beta   90.00
_cell.angle_gamma   90.00
#
_symmetry.space_group_name_H-M   'P 1'
#
loop_
_entity.id
_entity.type
_entity.pdbx_description
1 polymer ?
#
loop_
_entity_poly.entity_id
_entity_poly.type
_entity_poly.pdbx_seq_one_letter_code
_entity_poly.pdbx_strand_id
1 'polypeptide(L)' 'MASTGYNEFVMTHAFENVSKFKEDKQYTSNVKEHFNVPWKIGASRMNTHLALFLRCDKLCTDGDWSIDTEFDFKLMS' A
#
# COMPACT_ATOMS: atom_id res chain seq x y z
N MET A 1 -18.82 26.18 -8.31
CA MET A 1 -17.36 26.25 -8.06
C MET A 1 -17.01 25.16 -7.08
N ALA A 2 -16.59 23.99 -7.57
CA ALA A 2 -16.11 22.91 -6.72
C ALA A 2 -14.59 23.04 -6.63
N SER A 3 -14.08 23.09 -5.41
CA SER A 3 -12.64 23.06 -5.10
C SER A 3 -12.01 21.86 -5.81
N THR A 4 -11.14 22.10 -6.78
CA THR A 4 -10.26 21.08 -7.37
C THR A 4 -9.14 20.79 -6.36
N GLY A 5 -9.50 20.14 -5.25
CA GLY A 5 -8.53 19.60 -4.30
C GLY A 5 -8.05 18.26 -4.81
N TYR A 6 -6.74 18.09 -4.99
CA TYR A 6 -6.15 16.79 -5.27
C TYR A 6 -6.51 15.83 -4.13
N ASN A 7 -7.09 14.69 -4.46
CA ASN A 7 -7.42 13.63 -3.51
C ASN A 7 -6.12 12.88 -3.17
N GLU A 8 -5.31 13.48 -2.30
CA GLU A 8 -4.01 12.95 -1.86
C GLU A 8 -4.08 12.44 -0.43
N PHE A 9 -3.24 11.44 -0.12
CA PHE A 9 -3.09 10.91 1.23
C PHE A 9 -1.69 10.35 1.44
N VAL A 10 -1.27 10.28 2.69
CA VAL A 10 0.01 9.69 3.09
C VAL A 10 -0.25 8.54 4.05
N MET A 11 0.39 7.40 3.79
CA MET A 11 0.41 6.25 4.69
C MET A 11 1.84 5.99 5.18
N THR A 12 1.97 5.58 6.43
CA THR A 12 3.25 5.17 7.03
C THR A 12 3.05 3.89 7.81
N HIS A 13 4.02 2.98 7.70
CA HIS A 13 4.06 1.74 8.46
C HIS A 13 5.51 1.37 8.79
N ALA A 14 5.78 1.06 10.05
CA ALA A 14 7.07 0.55 10.50
C ALA A 14 7.05 -0.98 10.45
N PHE A 15 7.94 -1.56 9.66
CA PHE A 15 8.14 -3.01 9.63
C PHE A 15 9.20 -3.42 10.64
N GLU A 16 8.82 -4.24 11.61
CA GLU A 16 9.75 -4.78 12.60
C GLU A 16 10.41 -6.07 12.10
N ASN A 17 11.63 -6.33 12.58
CA ASN A 17 12.35 -7.58 12.30
C ASN A 17 12.49 -7.89 10.80
N VAL A 18 12.70 -6.88 9.95
CA VAL A 18 12.83 -7.04 8.48
C VAL A 18 13.88 -8.08 8.08
N SER A 19 14.98 -8.17 8.85
CA SER A 19 16.02 -9.20 8.64
C SER A 19 15.53 -10.65 8.79
N LYS A 20 14.38 -10.87 9.43
CA LYS A 20 13.74 -12.17 9.61
C LYS A 20 12.62 -12.43 8.60
N PHE A 21 12.44 -11.56 7.61
CA PHE A 21 11.44 -11.78 6.57
C PHE A 21 11.75 -13.07 5.81
N LYS A 22 10.72 -13.90 5.69
CA LYS A 22 10.79 -15.11 4.87
C LYS A 22 10.69 -14.73 3.39
N GLU A 23 11.44 -15.44 2.57
CA GLU A 23 11.37 -15.34 1.11
C GLU A 23 9.93 -15.53 0.62
N ASP A 24 9.51 -14.72 -0.35
CA ASP A 24 8.17 -14.70 -0.96
C ASP A 24 6.99 -14.46 -0.01
N LYS A 25 7.24 -14.24 1.29
CA LYS A 25 6.18 -13.93 2.26
C LYS A 25 5.87 -12.44 2.27
N GLN A 26 4.59 -12.12 2.13
CA GLN A 26 4.07 -10.76 2.28
C GLN A 26 3.84 -10.42 3.75
N TYR A 27 4.32 -9.24 4.15
CA TYR A 27 4.04 -8.61 5.44
C TYR A 27 3.31 -7.31 5.13
N THR A 28 2.16 -7.07 5.77
CA THR A 28 1.30 -5.92 5.44
C THR A 28 0.90 -5.15 6.68
N SER A 29 0.70 -3.84 6.53
CA SER A 29 0.03 -3.00 7.51
C SER A 29 -1.42 -3.44 7.72
N ASN A 30 -2.04 -2.87 8.76
CA ASN A 30 -3.50 -2.85 8.88
C ASN A 30 -4.12 -2.08 7.70
N VAL A 31 -5.38 -2.39 7.39
CA VAL A 31 -6.19 -1.65 6.40
C VAL A 31 -6.35 -0.21 6.87
N LYS A 32 -6.20 0.75 5.96
CA LYS A 32 -6.66 2.13 6.13
C LYS A 32 -7.54 2.53 4.95
N GLU A 33 -8.70 3.09 5.23
CA GLU A 33 -9.63 3.53 4.20
C GLU A 33 -9.32 4.97 3.78
N HIS A 34 -9.17 5.19 2.48
CA HIS A 34 -9.07 6.52 1.86
C HIS A 34 -9.89 6.52 0.58
N PHE A 35 -10.77 7.52 0.41
CA PHE A 35 -11.66 7.65 -0.76
C PHE A 35 -12.55 6.42 -1.00
N ASN A 36 -13.06 5.80 0.08
CA ASN A 36 -13.85 4.55 0.05
C ASN A 36 -13.09 3.35 -0.55
N VAL A 37 -11.75 3.41 -0.55
CA VAL A 37 -10.87 2.33 -0.97
C VAL A 37 -10.04 1.87 0.24
N PRO A 38 -10.05 0.56 0.58
CA PRO A 38 -9.20 0.00 1.62
C PRO A 38 -7.77 -0.22 1.09
N TRP A 39 -6.81 0.48 1.68
CA TRP A 39 -5.39 0.41 1.32
C TRP A 39 -4.54 -0.28 2.39
N LYS A 40 -3.45 -0.91 1.98
CA LYS A 40 -2.37 -1.43 2.84
C LYS A 40 -1.00 -1.12 2.23
N ILE A 41 -0.02 -0.85 3.09
CA ILE A 41 1.39 -0.90 2.70
C ILE A 41 1.87 -2.33 2.95
N GLY A 42 2.56 -2.91 1.97
CA GLY A 42 3.17 -4.22 2.09
C GLY A 42 4.65 -4.21 1.76
N ALA A 43 5.34 -5.19 2.34
CA ALA A 43 6.73 -5.48 2.05
C ALA A 43 6.95 -7.00 1.98
N SER A 44 7.86 -7.42 1.11
CA SER A 44 8.28 -8.82 1.01
C SER A 44 9.75 -8.91 0.68
N ARG A 45 10.41 -9.93 1.22
CA ARG A 45 11.76 -10.29 0.77
C ARG A 45 11.65 -11.00 -0.56
N MET A 46 12.40 -10.51 -1.55
CA MET A 46 12.53 -11.09 -2.88
C MET A 46 14.01 -11.23 -3.21
N ASN A 47 14.55 -12.42 -2.99
CA ASN A 47 15.95 -12.80 -3.03
C ASN A 47 16.81 -11.92 -2.10
N THR A 48 17.63 -11.07 -2.72
CA THR A 48 18.51 -10.10 -2.04
C THR A 48 17.86 -8.72 -1.89
N HIS A 49 16.61 -8.55 -2.33
CA HIS A 49 15.92 -7.27 -2.35
C HIS A 49 14.72 -7.26 -1.39
N LEU A 50 14.35 -6.04 -0.98
CA LEU A 50 13.10 -5.77 -0.29
C LEU A 50 12.13 -5.14 -1.30
N ALA A 51 11.05 -5.84 -1.61
CA ALA A 51 9.96 -5.25 -2.39
C ALA A 51 9.05 -4.45 -1.44
N LEU A 52 8.62 -3.27 -1.90
CA LEU A 52 7.62 -2.42 -1.26
C LEU A 52 6.45 -2.25 -2.23
N PHE A 53 5.22 -2.33 -1.73
CA PHE A 53 4.03 -2.22 -2.57
C PHE A 53 2.85 -1.59 -1.83
N LEU A 54 2.00 -0.91 -2.59
CA LEU A 54 0.73 -0.34 -2.14
C LEU A 54 -0.36 -1.28 -2.64
N ARG A 55 -1.16 -1.79 -1.72
CA ARG A 55 -2.19 -2.80 -2.02
C ARG A 55 -3.56 -2.20 -1.79
N CYS A 56 -4.41 -2.30 -2.80
CA CYS A 56 -5.85 -2.07 -2.69
C CYS A 56 -6.53 -3.42 -2.37
N ASP A 57 -7.28 -3.48 -1.29
CA ASP A 57 -8.04 -4.67 -0.86
C ASP A 57 -9.54 -4.55 -1.20
N LYS A 58 -9.90 -3.63 -2.10
CA LYS A 58 -11.29 -3.52 -2.58
C LYS A 58 -11.66 -4.79 -3.33
N LEU A 59 -12.82 -5.35 -3.03
CA LEU A 59 -13.26 -6.61 -3.62
C LEU A 59 -13.78 -6.36 -5.04
N CYS A 60 -13.49 -7.30 -5.95
CA CYS A 60 -14.02 -7.26 -7.33
C CYS A 60 -15.53 -7.58 -7.39
N THR A 61 -16.16 -7.94 -6.28
CA THR A 61 -17.61 -8.15 -6.20
C THR A 61 -18.40 -6.84 -6.24
N ASP A 62 -17.72 -5.69 -6.12
CA ASP A 62 -18.33 -4.35 -6.12
C ASP A 62 -18.67 -3.85 -7.54
N GLY A 63 -18.51 -4.69 -8.58
CA GLY A 63 -18.67 -4.34 -9.98
C GLY A 63 -17.35 -4.02 -10.68
N ASP A 64 -17.44 -3.52 -11.92
CA ASP A 64 -16.25 -3.11 -12.68
C ASP A 64 -15.74 -1.78 -12.14
N TRP A 65 -14.51 -1.78 -11.62
CA TRP A 65 -13.86 -0.57 -11.14
C TRP A 65 -12.36 -0.62 -11.42
N SER A 66 -11.78 0.57 -11.55
CA SER A 66 -10.34 0.77 -11.62
C SER A 66 -9.97 1.97 -10.76
N ILE A 67 -8.74 2.00 -10.27
CA ILE A 67 -8.17 3.17 -9.61
C ILE A 67 -7.03 3.65 -10.48
N ASP A 68 -7.08 4.92 -10.85
CA ASP A 68 -5.97 5.63 -11.45
C ASP A 68 -5.32 6.50 -10.37
N THR A 69 -4.03 6.28 -10.12
CA THR A 69 -3.30 6.96 -9.04
C THR A 69 -1.81 6.97 -9.30
N GLU A 70 -1.16 8.05 -8.90
CA GLU A 70 0.28 8.19 -8.83
C GLU A 70 0.71 8.11 -7.36
N PHE A 71 1.80 7.39 -7.07
CA PHE A 71 2.31 7.29 -5.72
C PHE A 71 3.83 7.17 -5.71
N ASP A 72 4.43 7.69 -4.64
CA ASP A 72 5.85 7.57 -4.37
C ASP A 72 6.10 6.75 -3.11
N PHE A 73 7.14 5.93 -3.13
CA PHE A 73 7.64 5.26 -1.93
C PHE A 73 8.83 5.99 -1.35
N LYS A 74 8.75 6.27 -0.05
CA LYS A 74 9.87 6.75 0.75
C LYS A 74 10.23 5.73 1.82
N LEU A 75 11.40 5.11 1.68
CA LEU A 75 11.99 4.29 2.73
C LEU A 75 12.61 5.21 3.79
N MET A 76 12.27 4.98 5.06
CA MET A 76 12.83 5.69 6.21
C MET A 76 13.51 4.65 7.12
N SER A 77 14.80 4.86 7.41
CA SER A 77 15.64 3.99 8.25
C SER A 77 15.90 4.60 9.62
#